data_AF-A0A418APN7-F1
#
_entry.id   AF-A0A418APN7-F1
#
_cell.length_a   1.000
_cell.length_b   1.000
_cell.length_c   1.000
_cell.angle_alpha   90.00
_cell.angle_beta   90.00
_cell.angle_gamma   90.00
#
_symmetry.space_group_name_H-M   'P 1'
#
loop_
_entity.id
_entity.type
_entity.pdbx_description
1 polymer ?
#
loop_
_entity_poly.entity_id
_entity_poly.type
_entity_poly.pdbx_seq_one_letter_code
_entity_poly.pdbx_strand_id
1 'polypeptide(L)'
;MGHTLEAFDDDKLIPTLGFGDTRTSCVSFFNLGVNSAPCRGLAEVLDRYKQVTPFVQLSGPTNFAPVIHETIRIVQQSRQYHILVIIADGQVSNATETRNAIVAASNYPISIIMVGVGDGPWDMMKAFDNELPARRFDNFQFVEYTKVLLRNPTAPEVGFATAALMEIPAELQQALRRAGLESSNLVVAIDYTKSNEWSGEKSFQGKSLHYIDPTGANVNPYQVLLHGLEPLYGRRISSSCAQSVIHIMGRTLEVFDDDKLIPVLGFGDVQTGSTGFFSLGVNNRPCHGFDEVLARYKELTPTIHLSGPTNFAPVIHETIRIVQETRQYHILVIVADGQVTSEKETQDAIVAASNYPICELLGHATSP
;
A
#
# COMPACT_ATOMS: atom_id res chain seq x y z
N MET A 1 5.38 6.54 -4.23
CA MET A 1 4.74 7.75 -3.67
C MET A 1 3.84 8.43 -4.68
N GLY A 2 4.39 8.89 -5.82
CA GLY A 2 3.64 9.60 -6.83
C GLY A 2 2.37 8.86 -7.26
N HIS A 3 2.50 7.68 -7.88
CA HIS A 3 1.34 6.92 -8.35
C HIS A 3 0.32 6.55 -7.26
N THR A 4 0.75 6.40 -6.00
CA THR A 4 -0.13 6.09 -4.87
C THR A 4 -0.92 7.31 -4.41
N LEU A 5 -0.28 8.46 -4.21
CA LEU A 5 -0.94 9.68 -3.73
C LEU A 5 -1.69 10.41 -4.85
N GLU A 6 -1.22 10.30 -6.10
CA GLU A 6 -1.90 10.87 -7.27
C GLU A 6 -3.32 10.34 -7.41
N ALA A 7 -3.59 9.10 -7.02
CA ALA A 7 -4.94 8.53 -7.06
C ALA A 7 -5.95 9.29 -6.18
N PHE A 8 -5.48 9.95 -5.12
CA PHE A 8 -6.31 10.73 -4.18
C PHE A 8 -6.38 12.22 -4.51
N ASP A 9 -5.64 12.66 -5.53
CA ASP A 9 -5.72 14.01 -6.05
C ASP A 9 -6.82 14.09 -7.13
N ASP A 10 -7.94 14.74 -6.78
CA ASP A 10 -9.14 14.80 -7.62
C ASP A 10 -8.93 15.63 -8.90
N ASP A 11 -8.14 16.71 -8.83
CA ASP A 11 -7.93 17.64 -9.94
C ASP A 11 -6.58 17.46 -10.64
N LYS A 12 -5.69 16.62 -10.08
CA LYS A 12 -4.33 16.37 -10.57
C LYS A 12 -3.47 17.64 -10.57
N LEU A 13 -3.84 18.69 -9.85
CA LEU A 13 -3.11 19.94 -9.79
C LEU A 13 -2.27 19.97 -8.51
N ILE A 14 -0.95 19.86 -8.67
CA ILE A 14 -0.01 19.72 -7.58
C ILE A 14 0.80 21.02 -7.44
N PRO A 15 0.48 21.89 -6.46
CA PRO A 15 1.35 23.00 -6.10
C PRO A 15 2.73 22.48 -5.70
N THR A 16 3.76 22.89 -6.42
CA THR A 16 5.12 22.35 -6.25
C THR A 16 6.09 23.49 -5.92
N LEU A 17 6.63 23.43 -4.71
CA LEU A 17 7.47 24.49 -4.13
C LEU A 17 8.88 23.96 -3.87
N GLY A 18 9.89 24.79 -4.10
CA GLY A 18 11.28 24.59 -3.68
C GLY A 18 11.66 25.61 -2.62
N PHE A 19 12.62 25.27 -1.76
CA PHE A 19 13.11 26.12 -0.68
C PHE A 19 14.60 25.85 -0.43
N GLY A 20 15.29 26.77 0.27
CA GLY A 20 16.70 26.59 0.63
C GLY A 20 17.71 26.95 -0.47
N ASP A 21 17.29 27.62 -1.54
CA ASP A 21 18.22 28.18 -2.54
C ASP A 21 18.80 29.52 -2.07
N THR A 22 19.87 30.01 -2.72
CA THR A 22 20.49 31.28 -2.34
C THR A 22 19.52 32.47 -2.42
N ARG A 23 18.47 32.39 -3.25
CA ARG A 23 17.48 33.46 -3.43
C ARG A 23 16.40 33.45 -2.35
N THR A 24 15.99 32.28 -1.86
CA THR A 24 14.94 32.12 -0.84
C THR A 24 15.50 31.98 0.58
N SER A 25 16.75 31.51 0.71
CA SER A 25 17.42 31.22 1.98
C SER A 25 16.49 30.45 2.93
N CYS A 26 16.36 30.87 4.20
CA CYS A 26 15.47 30.26 5.19
C CYS A 26 14.11 30.95 5.34
N VAL A 27 13.81 31.98 4.54
CA VAL A 27 12.67 32.88 4.75
C VAL A 27 11.57 32.78 3.70
N SER A 28 11.81 32.06 2.59
CA SER A 28 10.89 32.02 1.45
C SER A 28 10.92 30.68 0.71
N PHE A 29 10.12 30.56 -0.33
CA PHE A 29 10.04 29.44 -1.26
C PHE A 29 9.96 29.95 -2.70
N PHE A 30 10.18 29.09 -3.69
CA PHE A 30 10.02 29.38 -5.12
C PHE A 30 9.13 28.31 -5.78
N ASN A 31 8.38 28.70 -6.81
CA ASN A 31 7.52 27.78 -7.56
C ASN A 31 8.33 27.01 -8.60
N LEU A 32 8.15 25.68 -8.66
CA LEU A 32 8.68 24.85 -9.74
C LEU A 32 7.77 24.89 -10.99
N GLY A 33 6.47 25.09 -10.78
CA GLY A 33 5.48 25.23 -11.84
C GLY A 33 5.70 26.49 -12.69
N VAL A 34 5.25 26.43 -13.94
CA VAL A 34 5.39 27.55 -14.89
C VAL A 34 4.44 28.68 -14.47
N ASN A 35 4.96 29.92 -14.38
CA ASN A 35 4.19 31.11 -13.99
C ASN A 35 3.43 30.97 -12.64
N SER A 36 3.98 30.21 -11.69
CA SER A 36 3.35 29.92 -10.40
C SER A 36 2.05 29.11 -10.50
N ALA A 37 1.78 28.47 -11.65
CA ALA A 37 0.68 27.52 -11.77
C ALA A 37 1.05 26.16 -11.12
N PRO A 38 0.08 25.42 -10.56
CA PRO A 38 0.29 24.03 -10.15
C PRO A 38 0.74 23.14 -11.32
N CYS A 39 1.54 22.11 -11.02
CA CYS A 39 1.91 21.08 -12.00
C CYS A 39 0.75 20.11 -12.23
N ARG A 40 0.59 19.57 -13.44
CA ARG A 40 -0.42 18.56 -13.78
C ARG A 40 0.13 17.16 -13.58
N GLY A 41 -0.22 16.56 -12.45
CA GLY A 41 0.25 15.24 -12.04
C GLY A 41 1.74 15.19 -11.74
N LEU A 42 2.22 14.03 -11.28
CA LEU A 42 3.61 13.88 -10.82
C LEU A 42 4.62 13.78 -11.95
N ALA A 43 4.18 13.39 -13.14
CA ALA A 43 5.04 13.41 -14.33
C ALA A 43 5.54 14.84 -14.59
N GLU A 44 4.65 15.84 -14.56
CA GLU A 44 5.05 17.23 -14.74
C GLU A 44 5.92 17.73 -13.57
N VAL A 45 5.58 17.36 -12.33
CA VAL A 45 6.43 17.69 -11.16
C VAL A 45 7.87 17.22 -11.38
N LEU A 46 8.05 15.97 -11.81
CA LEU A 46 9.37 15.38 -12.04
C LEU A 46 10.11 16.08 -13.20
N ASP A 47 9.41 16.39 -14.28
CA ASP A 47 10.00 17.09 -15.42
C ASP A 47 10.42 18.52 -15.06
N ARG A 48 9.58 19.24 -14.31
CA ARG A 48 9.90 20.57 -13.80
C ARG A 48 11.05 20.54 -12.81
N TYR A 49 11.09 19.56 -11.91
CA TYR A 49 12.22 19.34 -11.01
C TYR A 49 13.53 19.14 -11.78
N LYS A 50 13.54 18.28 -12.81
CA LYS A 50 14.73 18.04 -13.66
C LYS A 50 15.17 19.31 -14.41
N GLN A 51 14.23 20.15 -14.83
CA GLN A 51 14.52 21.38 -15.58
C GLN A 51 15.02 22.51 -14.68
N VAL A 52 14.47 22.66 -13.47
CA VAL A 52 14.76 23.80 -12.59
C VAL A 52 16.01 23.54 -11.75
N THR A 53 16.16 22.35 -11.16
CA THR A 53 17.22 22.00 -10.20
C THR A 53 18.64 22.32 -10.68
N PRO A 54 19.04 22.08 -11.95
CA PRO A 54 20.39 22.42 -12.43
C PRO A 54 20.76 23.90 -12.35
N PHE A 55 19.76 24.79 -12.30
CA PHE A 55 19.95 26.25 -12.23
C PHE A 55 19.75 26.81 -10.81
N VAL A 56 19.38 25.95 -9.86
CA VAL A 56 19.20 26.33 -8.45
C VAL A 56 20.56 26.31 -7.76
N GLN A 57 20.96 27.44 -7.20
CA GLN A 57 22.12 27.49 -6.32
C GLN A 57 21.69 27.04 -4.93
N LEU A 58 22.13 25.85 -4.53
CA LEU A 58 21.85 25.30 -3.20
C LEU A 58 22.53 26.16 -2.13
N SER A 59 21.80 26.45 -1.06
CA SER A 59 22.27 27.24 0.07
C SER A 59 21.76 26.61 1.38
N GLY A 60 21.92 27.34 2.48
CA GLY A 60 21.20 27.15 3.72
C GLY A 60 20.77 28.51 4.29
N PRO A 61 20.18 28.54 5.49
CA PRO A 61 19.78 27.42 6.35
C PRO A 61 18.47 26.75 5.90
N THR A 62 18.22 25.52 6.36
CA THR A 62 16.98 24.77 6.04
C THR A 62 15.87 25.11 7.04
N ASN A 63 14.70 25.50 6.53
CA ASN A 63 13.52 25.84 7.33
C ASN A 63 12.24 25.42 6.60
N PHE A 64 11.38 24.64 7.27
CA PHE A 64 10.11 24.19 6.68
C PHE A 64 8.96 25.17 6.93
N ALA A 65 9.13 26.15 7.83
CA ALA A 65 8.06 27.08 8.17
C ALA A 65 7.47 27.82 6.95
N PRO A 66 8.25 28.34 5.99
CA PRO A 66 7.69 29.04 4.83
C PRO A 66 6.76 28.16 3.98
N VAL A 67 7.15 26.92 3.71
CA VAL A 67 6.32 25.99 2.92
C VAL A 67 5.08 25.53 3.68
N ILE A 68 5.18 25.31 5.00
CA ILE A 68 4.03 24.96 5.84
C ILE A 68 3.03 26.11 5.89
N HIS A 69 3.49 27.36 6.06
CA HIS A 69 2.62 28.54 6.05
C HIS A 69 1.93 28.74 4.70
N GLU A 70 2.63 28.47 3.60
CA GLU A 70 2.03 28.51 2.27
C GLU A 70 0.95 27.43 2.11
N THR A 71 1.17 26.21 2.62
CA THR A 71 0.12 25.18 2.65
C THR A 71 -1.10 25.62 3.45
N ILE A 72 -0.92 26.26 4.62
CA ILE A 72 -2.03 26.84 5.39
C ILE A 72 -2.81 27.85 4.53
N ARG A 73 -2.11 28.74 3.80
CA ARG A 73 -2.73 29.72 2.90
C ARG A 73 -3.56 29.04 1.81
N ILE A 74 -3.02 27.99 1.17
CA ILE A 74 -3.71 27.23 0.13
C ILE A 74 -4.96 26.56 0.70
N VAL A 75 -4.86 25.87 1.85
CA VAL A 75 -5.99 25.20 2.51
C VAL A 75 -7.09 26.17 2.94
N GLN A 76 -6.72 27.37 3.41
CA GLN A 76 -7.71 28.41 3.73
C GLN A 76 -8.50 28.87 2.49
N GLN A 77 -7.88 28.88 1.31
CA GLN A 77 -8.51 29.25 0.05
C GLN A 77 -9.33 28.11 -0.56
N SER A 78 -8.77 26.91 -0.62
CA SER A 78 -9.42 25.73 -1.21
C SER A 78 -10.53 25.17 -0.31
N ARG A 79 -10.42 25.36 1.01
CA ARG A 79 -11.28 24.74 2.04
C ARG A 79 -11.27 23.20 1.99
N GLN A 80 -10.26 22.63 1.35
CA GLN A 80 -10.09 21.19 1.17
C GLN A 80 -9.00 20.66 2.10
N TYR A 81 -9.03 19.36 2.34
CA TYR A 81 -7.95 18.68 3.03
C TYR A 81 -6.72 18.59 2.13
N HIS A 82 -5.52 18.85 2.64
CA HIS A 82 -4.29 18.75 1.85
C HIS A 82 -3.23 17.89 2.57
N ILE A 83 -2.49 17.12 1.78
CA ILE A 83 -1.29 16.40 2.25
C ILE A 83 -0.07 17.16 1.72
N LEU A 84 0.70 17.77 2.62
CA LEU A 84 1.98 18.37 2.32
C LEU A 84 3.07 17.31 2.39
N VAL A 85 3.77 17.06 1.28
CA VAL A 85 4.96 16.20 1.27
C VAL A 85 6.22 17.06 1.18
N ILE A 86 7.09 16.93 2.17
CA ILE A 86 8.39 17.63 2.23
C ILE A 86 9.50 16.61 2.00
N ILE A 87 10.38 16.82 1.03
CA ILE A 87 11.55 15.98 0.78
C ILE A 87 12.80 16.77 1.16
N ALA A 88 13.59 16.30 2.12
CA ALA A 88 14.81 16.97 2.57
C ALA A 88 15.85 16.02 3.17
N ASP A 89 17.08 16.50 3.35
CA ASP A 89 18.27 15.70 3.71
C ASP A 89 18.65 15.72 5.21
N GLY A 90 17.84 16.38 6.05
CA GLY A 90 17.77 16.04 7.47
C GLY A 90 18.35 17.01 8.49
N GLN A 91 18.67 18.25 8.12
CA GLN A 91 19.05 19.25 9.13
C GLN A 91 18.26 20.53 8.97
N VAL A 92 17.25 20.71 9.84
CA VAL A 92 16.56 21.99 10.00
C VAL A 92 17.40 22.89 10.90
N SER A 93 17.82 24.04 10.40
CA SER A 93 18.65 24.97 11.18
C SER A 93 17.81 25.79 12.16
N ASN A 94 16.50 25.94 11.92
CA ASN A 94 15.58 26.67 12.79
C ASN A 94 14.44 25.78 13.32
N ALA A 95 14.80 24.88 14.24
CA ALA A 95 13.87 23.89 14.81
C ALA A 95 12.64 24.52 15.49
N THR A 96 12.81 25.66 16.16
CA THR A 96 11.71 26.34 16.88
C THR A 96 10.66 26.89 15.92
N GLU A 97 11.08 27.52 14.83
CA GLU A 97 10.16 28.09 13.85
C GLU A 97 9.40 27.00 13.10
N THR A 98 10.10 25.95 12.67
CA THR A 98 9.47 24.77 12.05
C THR A 98 8.47 24.10 13.00
N ARG A 99 8.82 23.94 14.29
CA ARG A 99 7.89 23.43 15.31
C ARG A 99 6.62 24.28 15.41
N ASN A 100 6.78 25.60 15.52
CA ASN A 100 5.63 26.51 15.63
C ASN A 100 4.74 26.45 14.38
N ALA A 101 5.33 26.30 13.20
CA ALA A 101 4.58 26.14 11.95
C ALA A 101 3.79 24.82 11.92
N ILE A 102 4.37 23.70 12.37
CA ILE A 102 3.67 22.41 12.47
C ILE A 102 2.49 22.50 13.44
N VAL A 103 2.71 23.10 14.62
CA VAL A 103 1.64 23.33 15.62
C VAL A 103 0.54 24.23 15.04
N ALA A 104 0.90 25.30 14.33
CA ALA A 104 -0.07 26.16 13.65
C ALA A 104 -0.88 25.38 12.60
N ALA A 105 -0.22 24.56 11.79
CA ALA A 105 -0.85 23.72 10.76
C ALA A 105 -1.85 22.71 11.34
N SER A 106 -1.66 22.25 12.59
CA SER A 106 -2.62 21.35 13.27
C SER A 106 -4.00 21.99 13.52
N ASN A 107 -4.17 23.30 13.31
CA ASN A 107 -5.47 23.97 13.35
C ASN A 107 -6.25 23.90 12.03
N TYR A 108 -5.65 23.33 10.99
CA TYR A 108 -6.17 23.25 9.63
C TYR A 108 -6.20 21.78 9.17
N PRO A 109 -7.00 21.43 8.14
CA PRO A 109 -7.05 20.08 7.59
C PRO A 109 -5.81 19.78 6.74
N ILE A 110 -4.65 19.64 7.40
CA ILE A 110 -3.34 19.42 6.79
C ILE A 110 -2.69 18.21 7.46
N SER A 111 -2.23 17.25 6.65
CA SER A 111 -1.20 16.28 7.05
C SER A 111 0.13 16.66 6.44
N ILE A 112 1.21 16.50 7.19
CA ILE A 112 2.58 16.76 6.75
C ILE A 112 3.34 15.44 6.76
N ILE A 113 3.86 15.04 5.60
CA ILE A 113 4.73 13.87 5.46
C ILE A 113 6.13 14.39 5.14
N MET A 114 7.07 14.23 6.06
CA MET A 114 8.46 14.59 5.86
C MET A 114 9.28 13.36 5.47
N VAL A 115 9.85 13.39 4.28
CA VAL A 115 10.63 12.33 3.67
C VAL A 115 12.12 12.68 3.77
N GLY A 116 12.82 11.96 4.64
CA GLY A 116 14.25 12.09 4.83
C GLY A 116 15.03 11.31 3.78
N VAL A 117 15.81 11.99 2.94
CA VAL A 117 16.71 11.37 1.95
C VAL A 117 18.17 11.55 2.36
N GLY A 118 19.02 10.55 2.14
CA GLY A 118 20.44 10.61 2.51
C GLY A 118 20.74 10.05 3.90
N ASP A 119 21.82 10.54 4.52
CA ASP A 119 22.47 9.90 5.68
C ASP A 119 22.03 10.46 7.04
N GLY A 120 21.33 11.60 7.07
CA GLY A 120 20.89 12.25 8.31
C GLY A 120 21.99 13.10 8.96
N PRO A 121 21.96 13.31 10.30
CA PRO A 121 21.19 12.63 11.33
C PRO A 121 19.69 12.99 11.35
N TRP A 122 18.85 12.06 11.82
CA TRP A 122 17.38 12.18 11.78
C TRP A 122 16.72 12.39 13.15
N ASP A 123 17.49 12.57 14.22
CA ASP A 123 16.97 12.61 15.59
C ASP A 123 15.98 13.76 15.82
N MET A 124 16.22 14.92 15.19
CA MET A 124 15.30 16.06 15.25
C MET A 124 13.97 15.77 14.56
N MET A 125 13.98 15.08 13.42
CA MET A 125 12.75 14.74 12.70
C MET A 125 11.94 13.71 13.47
N LYS A 126 12.60 12.72 14.07
CA LYS A 126 11.95 11.77 15.00
C LYS A 126 11.38 12.48 16.23
N ALA A 127 12.02 13.54 16.72
CA ALA A 127 11.47 14.32 17.84
C ALA A 127 10.21 15.11 17.44
N PHE A 128 10.11 15.56 16.19
CA PHE A 128 8.88 16.21 15.68
C PHE A 128 7.74 15.22 15.43
N ASP A 129 8.06 13.98 15.10
CA ASP A 129 7.13 12.85 14.94
C ASP A 129 6.46 12.50 16.29
N ASN A 130 7.28 12.15 17.28
CA ASN A 130 6.80 11.46 18.49
C ASN A 130 6.02 12.38 19.46
N GLU A 131 6.49 13.60 19.76
CA GLU A 131 5.82 14.47 20.74
C GLU A 131 6.06 15.96 20.48
N LEU A 132 5.11 16.60 19.77
CA LEU A 132 5.02 18.07 19.72
C LEU A 132 3.95 18.57 20.70
N PRO A 133 4.32 19.21 21.82
CA PRO A 133 3.35 19.72 22.78
C PRO A 133 2.50 20.84 22.14
N ALA A 134 1.20 20.86 22.46
CA ALA A 134 0.19 21.84 22.04
C ALA A 134 -0.40 21.73 20.62
N ARG A 135 -0.12 20.67 19.85
CA ARG A 135 -0.86 20.38 18.60
C ARG A 135 -2.27 19.85 18.89
N ARG A 136 -3.25 20.19 18.03
CA ARG A 136 -4.66 19.74 18.18
C ARG A 136 -4.85 18.25 17.90
N PHE A 137 -4.10 17.72 16.94
CA PHE A 137 -4.05 16.31 16.54
C PHE A 137 -2.68 16.02 15.94
N ASP A 138 -2.33 14.74 15.78
CA ASP A 138 -1.09 14.35 15.15
C ASP A 138 -1.15 14.58 13.63
N ASN A 139 -0.35 15.51 13.14
CA ASN A 139 -0.40 15.99 11.76
C ASN A 139 0.96 15.93 11.06
N PHE A 140 1.96 15.26 11.63
CA PHE A 140 3.32 15.23 11.10
C PHE A 140 3.91 13.84 11.21
N GLN A 141 4.18 13.21 10.07
CA GLN A 141 4.83 11.91 9.94
C GLN A 141 6.23 12.07 9.35
N PHE A 142 7.25 11.48 9.99
CA PHE A 142 8.59 11.35 9.44
C PHE A 142 8.86 9.96 8.83
N VAL A 143 9.38 9.94 7.60
CA VAL A 143 9.77 8.72 6.88
C VAL A 143 11.23 8.79 6.44
N GLU A 144 12.06 7.92 6.99
CA GLU A 144 13.48 7.78 6.61
C GLU A 144 13.60 6.95 5.31
N TYR A 145 13.65 7.62 4.15
CA TYR A 145 13.56 6.98 2.82
C TYR A 145 14.64 5.92 2.62
N THR A 146 15.90 6.24 2.85
CA THR A 146 17.04 5.31 2.67
C THR A 146 16.82 4.02 3.47
N LYS A 147 16.36 4.15 4.71
CA LYS A 147 16.11 3.01 5.59
C LYS A 147 14.89 2.20 5.17
N VAL A 148 13.85 2.86 4.67
CA VAL A 148 12.69 2.19 4.08
C VAL A 148 13.11 1.37 2.86
N LEU A 149 13.93 1.93 1.96
CA LEU A 149 14.47 1.20 0.81
C LEU A 149 15.28 -0.02 1.24
N LEU A 150 16.18 0.15 2.22
CA LEU A 150 17.01 -0.95 2.74
C LEU A 150 16.19 -2.05 3.43
N ARG A 151 15.09 -1.67 4.10
CA ARG A 151 14.17 -2.61 4.76
C ARG A 151 13.20 -3.27 3.79
N ASN A 152 12.94 -2.65 2.65
CA ASN A 152 12.02 -3.11 1.61
C ASN A 152 12.74 -3.16 0.25
N PRO A 153 13.83 -3.95 0.09
CA PRO A 153 14.68 -3.93 -1.11
C PRO A 153 13.95 -4.36 -2.40
N THR A 154 12.75 -4.90 -2.26
CA THR A 154 12.04 -5.68 -3.27
C THR A 154 10.66 -5.13 -3.60
N ALA A 155 10.09 -4.32 -2.70
CA ALA A 155 8.96 -3.44 -2.95
C ALA A 155 9.16 -2.09 -2.22
N PRO A 156 10.18 -1.32 -2.64
CA PRO A 156 10.53 -0.06 -1.98
C PRO A 156 9.39 0.95 -2.02
N GLU A 157 8.61 0.97 -3.11
CA GLU A 157 7.49 1.91 -3.32
C GLU A 157 6.35 1.68 -2.32
N VAL A 158 6.05 0.42 -2.03
CA VAL A 158 4.97 0.02 -1.12
C VAL A 158 5.39 0.22 0.32
N GLY A 159 6.59 -0.27 0.70
CA GLY A 159 7.13 -0.04 2.04
C GLY A 159 7.22 1.45 2.40
N PHE A 160 7.46 2.29 1.40
CA PHE A 160 7.41 3.73 1.54
C PHE A 160 5.99 4.29 1.68
N ALA A 161 5.05 3.85 0.84
CA ALA A 161 3.65 4.30 0.94
C ALA A 161 3.06 3.96 2.32
N THR A 162 3.32 2.75 2.84
CA THR A 162 2.85 2.35 4.17
C THR A 162 3.44 3.25 5.26
N ALA A 163 4.75 3.47 5.24
CA ALA A 163 5.40 4.33 6.24
C ALA A 163 4.90 5.78 6.19
N ALA A 164 4.55 6.28 4.99
CA ALA A 164 4.08 7.65 4.78
C ALA A 164 2.62 7.89 5.20
N LEU A 165 1.79 6.85 5.25
CA LEU A 165 0.34 6.97 5.50
C LEU A 165 -0.08 6.61 6.94
N MET A 166 0.87 6.15 7.77
CA MET A 166 0.58 5.58 9.10
C MET A 166 -0.08 6.55 10.10
N GLU A 167 0.17 7.86 10.01
CA GLU A 167 -0.26 8.85 11.02
C GLU A 167 -1.27 9.89 10.49
N ILE A 168 -1.94 9.60 9.37
CA ILE A 168 -2.98 10.51 8.86
C ILE A 168 -4.18 10.55 9.85
N PRO A 169 -4.74 11.74 10.18
CA PRO A 169 -5.76 11.91 11.21
C PRO A 169 -7.02 11.08 10.98
N ALA A 170 -7.62 10.60 12.07
CA ALA A 170 -8.84 9.80 12.08
C ALA A 170 -10.02 10.43 11.30
N GLU A 171 -10.09 11.77 11.15
CA GLU A 171 -11.13 12.42 10.35
C GLU A 171 -10.87 12.40 8.84
N LEU A 172 -9.60 12.45 8.38
CA LEU A 172 -9.28 12.17 6.98
C LEU A 172 -9.40 10.67 6.71
N GLN A 173 -8.99 9.81 7.64
CA GLN A 173 -9.35 8.40 7.62
C GLN A 173 -10.88 8.25 7.49
N GLN A 174 -11.69 9.05 8.19
CA GLN A 174 -13.14 9.01 8.09
C GLN A 174 -13.70 9.57 6.77
N ALA A 175 -13.05 10.55 6.15
CA ALA A 175 -13.37 11.03 4.81
C ALA A 175 -12.94 10.03 3.73
N LEU A 176 -11.79 9.37 3.89
CA LEU A 176 -11.32 8.23 3.10
C LEU A 176 -12.27 7.03 3.29
N ARG A 177 -12.75 6.75 4.50
CA ARG A 177 -13.83 5.78 4.82
C ARG A 177 -15.13 6.12 4.11
N ARG A 178 -15.54 7.39 4.10
CA ARG A 178 -16.73 7.88 3.35
C ARG A 178 -16.53 7.85 1.83
N ALA A 179 -15.28 7.97 1.37
CA ALA A 179 -14.88 7.82 -0.03
C ALA A 179 -14.56 6.37 -0.42
N GLY A 180 -14.72 5.39 0.50
CA GLY A 180 -14.61 3.95 0.24
C GLY A 180 -13.19 3.37 0.33
N LEU A 181 -12.22 4.09 0.89
CA LEU A 181 -10.79 3.71 0.85
C LEU A 181 -10.22 3.15 2.16
N GLU A 182 -10.96 3.11 3.27
CA GLU A 182 -10.43 2.62 4.57
C GLU A 182 -11.37 1.78 5.45
N SER A 183 -12.57 1.42 5.00
CA SER A 183 -13.39 0.37 5.63
C SER A 183 -13.62 -0.72 4.58
N SER A 184 -12.61 -1.56 4.40
CA SER A 184 -12.63 -2.60 3.37
C SER A 184 -12.65 -3.95 4.02
N ASN A 185 -13.68 -4.74 3.81
CA ASN A 185 -13.59 -6.14 4.22
C ASN A 185 -12.74 -6.89 3.18
N LEU A 186 -11.98 -7.87 3.64
CA LEU A 186 -11.13 -8.66 2.75
C LEU A 186 -11.87 -9.88 2.23
N VAL A 187 -11.73 -10.16 0.93
CA VAL A 187 -12.04 -11.46 0.33
C VAL A 187 -10.75 -12.03 -0.22
N VAL A 188 -10.42 -13.26 0.16
CA VAL A 188 -9.21 -13.95 -0.32
C VAL A 188 -9.62 -15.08 -1.25
N ALA A 189 -9.16 -15.05 -2.49
CA ALA A 189 -9.33 -16.12 -3.46
C ALA A 189 -8.00 -16.85 -3.69
N ILE A 190 -8.01 -18.17 -3.59
CA ILE A 190 -6.84 -19.04 -3.72
C ILE A 190 -7.03 -19.93 -4.95
N ASP A 191 -6.09 -19.79 -5.88
CA ASP A 191 -6.01 -20.62 -7.08
C ASP A 191 -5.60 -22.04 -6.70
N TYR A 192 -6.42 -23.03 -7.08
CA TYR A 192 -6.13 -24.46 -6.97
C TYR A 192 -6.04 -25.10 -8.35
N THR A 193 -5.65 -24.34 -9.36
CA THR A 193 -5.47 -24.90 -10.69
C THR A 193 -4.22 -25.76 -10.82
N LYS A 194 -4.24 -26.66 -11.79
CA LYS A 194 -3.17 -27.59 -12.11
C LYS A 194 -1.88 -26.88 -12.50
N SER A 195 -1.95 -25.59 -12.85
CA SER A 195 -0.77 -24.79 -13.16
C SER A 195 0.24 -24.73 -12.04
N ASN A 196 -0.26 -24.78 -10.82
CA ASN A 196 0.54 -24.84 -9.61
C ASN A 196 1.40 -26.11 -9.49
N GLU A 197 1.11 -27.20 -10.23
CA GLU A 197 1.99 -28.38 -10.29
C GLU A 197 3.23 -28.11 -11.15
N TRP A 198 3.05 -27.70 -12.40
CA TRP A 198 4.18 -27.50 -13.33
C TRP A 198 4.96 -26.21 -13.04
N SER A 199 4.29 -25.17 -12.55
CA SER A 199 4.93 -23.94 -12.11
C SER A 199 5.82 -24.23 -10.90
N GLY A 200 5.33 -25.04 -9.95
CA GLY A 200 6.10 -25.52 -8.81
C GLY A 200 7.22 -26.51 -9.19
N GLU A 201 7.03 -27.33 -10.22
CA GLU A 201 8.09 -28.21 -10.72
C GLU A 201 9.35 -27.41 -11.10
N LYS A 202 9.15 -26.25 -11.75
CA LYS A 202 10.22 -25.35 -12.15
C LYS A 202 10.72 -24.44 -11.03
N SER A 203 9.84 -23.95 -10.16
CA SER A 203 10.14 -22.86 -9.22
C SER A 203 10.17 -23.25 -7.74
N PHE A 204 9.73 -24.47 -7.40
CA PHE A 204 9.60 -24.96 -6.02
C PHE A 204 10.13 -26.40 -5.86
N GLN A 205 11.36 -26.62 -6.35
CA GLN A 205 12.13 -27.87 -6.14
C GLN A 205 11.41 -29.14 -6.64
N GLY A 206 10.70 -29.07 -7.77
CA GLY A 206 9.98 -30.23 -8.29
C GLY A 206 8.65 -30.53 -7.57
N LYS A 207 8.22 -29.67 -6.63
CA LYS A 207 6.99 -29.85 -5.85
C LYS A 207 5.92 -28.85 -6.28
N SER A 208 4.66 -29.20 -6.12
CA SER A 208 3.54 -28.27 -6.30
C SER A 208 3.69 -27.03 -5.42
N LEU A 209 3.27 -25.86 -5.93
CA LEU A 209 3.23 -24.61 -5.15
C LEU A 209 2.31 -24.69 -3.93
N HIS A 210 1.42 -25.70 -3.86
CA HIS A 210 0.57 -26.00 -2.71
C HIS A 210 1.14 -27.05 -1.77
N TYR A 211 2.33 -27.61 -2.03
CA TYR A 211 2.88 -28.69 -1.20
C TYR A 211 3.03 -28.25 0.26
N ILE A 212 2.37 -28.96 1.17
CA ILE A 212 2.46 -28.75 2.61
C ILE A 212 3.54 -29.67 3.17
N ASP A 213 4.63 -29.11 3.68
CA ASP A 213 5.70 -29.87 4.33
C ASP A 213 5.22 -30.39 5.70
N PRO A 214 5.11 -31.72 5.91
CA PRO A 214 4.66 -32.29 7.18
C PRO A 214 5.59 -31.97 8.36
N THR A 215 6.86 -31.67 8.09
CA THR A 215 7.85 -31.31 9.11
C THR A 215 7.80 -29.82 9.47
N GLY A 216 7.10 -29.02 8.66
CA GLY A 216 7.10 -27.56 8.75
C GLY A 216 8.46 -26.90 8.49
N ALA A 217 9.45 -27.63 7.96
CA ALA A 217 10.77 -27.10 7.65
C ALA A 217 10.74 -26.15 6.44
N ASN A 218 9.88 -26.44 5.46
CA ASN A 218 9.66 -25.60 4.29
C ASN A 218 8.24 -25.02 4.29
N VAL A 219 8.12 -23.77 3.86
CA VAL A 219 6.84 -23.09 3.62
C VAL A 219 6.69 -22.86 2.12
N ASN A 220 5.53 -23.20 1.57
CA ASN A 220 5.25 -22.96 0.16
C ASN A 220 4.86 -21.48 -0.10
N PRO A 221 4.89 -21.00 -1.36
CA PRO A 221 4.63 -19.58 -1.65
C PRO A 221 3.25 -19.07 -1.21
N TYR A 222 2.22 -19.91 -1.29
CA TYR A 222 0.88 -19.58 -0.78
C TYR A 222 0.88 -19.47 0.75
N GLN A 223 1.57 -20.37 1.46
CA GLN A 223 1.74 -20.25 2.91
C GLN A 223 2.49 -18.97 3.27
N VAL A 224 3.50 -18.55 2.51
CA VAL A 224 4.21 -17.28 2.77
C VAL A 224 3.26 -16.07 2.60
N LEU A 225 2.37 -16.10 1.61
CA LEU A 225 1.32 -15.10 1.41
C LEU A 225 0.32 -15.05 2.57
N LEU A 226 -0.14 -16.21 3.02
CA LEU A 226 -1.13 -16.32 4.08
C LEU A 226 -0.52 -16.13 5.49
N HIS A 227 0.79 -16.33 5.65
CA HIS A 227 1.55 -16.23 6.91
C HIS A 227 2.03 -14.80 7.19
N GLY A 228 1.30 -13.75 6.82
CA GLY A 228 1.71 -12.36 7.07
C GLY A 228 2.09 -11.99 8.53
N LEU A 229 1.98 -12.86 9.54
CA LEU A 229 1.79 -12.44 10.93
C LEU A 229 2.71 -13.04 12.02
N GLU A 230 3.89 -13.61 11.72
CA GLU A 230 4.90 -13.83 12.77
C GLU A 230 6.34 -13.52 12.34
N PRO A 231 7.18 -12.96 13.23
CA PRO A 231 8.61 -12.88 12.99
C PRO A 231 9.17 -14.32 12.99
N LEU A 232 9.49 -14.84 11.82
CA LEU A 232 10.26 -16.09 11.67
C LEU A 232 11.71 -15.86 12.12
N TYR A 233 11.91 -15.62 13.41
CA TYR A 233 13.22 -15.67 14.03
C TYR A 233 13.66 -17.15 14.08
N GLY A 234 14.62 -17.52 13.24
CA GLY A 234 15.38 -18.76 13.40
C GLY A 234 15.14 -19.90 12.40
N ARG A 235 14.25 -19.76 11.40
CA ARG A 235 14.15 -20.73 10.30
C ARG A 235 14.84 -20.21 9.04
N ARG A 236 15.79 -20.98 8.52
CA ARG A 236 16.46 -20.73 7.23
C ARG A 236 15.42 -20.84 6.10
N ILE A 237 14.83 -19.72 5.72
CA ILE A 237 14.21 -19.58 4.40
C ILE A 237 15.37 -19.46 3.42
N SER A 238 15.44 -20.36 2.44
CA SER A 238 16.39 -20.23 1.34
C SER A 238 16.18 -18.88 0.66
N SER A 239 17.20 -18.04 0.79
CA SER A 239 17.28 -16.68 0.29
C SER A 239 17.21 -16.64 -1.24
N SER A 240 16.06 -16.20 -1.77
CA SER A 240 15.92 -15.47 -3.06
C SER A 240 14.46 -15.21 -3.46
N CYS A 241 13.47 -15.81 -2.79
CA CYS A 241 12.17 -16.09 -3.43
C CYS A 241 10.90 -15.48 -2.78
N ALA A 242 11.00 -14.83 -1.61
CA ALA A 242 9.81 -14.37 -0.85
C ALA A 242 9.53 -12.86 -0.91
N GLN A 243 10.13 -12.14 -1.85
CA GLN A 243 10.53 -10.77 -1.52
C GLN A 243 9.63 -9.63 -2.03
N SER A 244 8.85 -9.74 -3.12
CA SER A 244 8.47 -8.48 -3.80
C SER A 244 7.05 -7.91 -3.66
N VAL A 245 6.03 -8.60 -3.12
CA VAL A 245 4.68 -7.99 -2.89
C VAL A 245 3.94 -8.72 -1.75
N ILE A 246 4.19 -10.03 -1.71
CA ILE A 246 3.58 -11.06 -0.87
C ILE A 246 3.62 -10.78 0.64
N HIS A 247 4.75 -10.29 1.17
CA HIS A 247 4.92 -10.05 2.60
C HIS A 247 4.12 -8.82 3.11
N ILE A 248 3.73 -7.93 2.20
CA ILE A 248 3.12 -6.64 2.53
C ILE A 248 1.60 -6.76 2.58
N MET A 249 0.99 -7.58 1.72
CA MET A 249 -0.48 -7.73 1.66
C MET A 249 -1.06 -8.24 2.99
N GLY A 250 -0.48 -9.27 3.61
CA GLY A 250 -1.00 -9.81 4.88
C GLY A 250 -0.88 -8.86 6.08
N ARG A 251 0.22 -8.10 6.21
CA ARG A 251 0.43 -7.15 7.32
C ARG A 251 -0.33 -5.83 7.15
N THR A 252 -0.48 -5.39 5.90
CA THR A 252 -1.05 -4.09 5.58
C THR A 252 -2.56 -4.18 5.40
N LEU A 253 -3.09 -5.25 4.79
CA LEU A 253 -4.54 -5.37 4.53
C LEU A 253 -5.36 -5.71 5.77
N GLU A 254 -4.83 -6.50 6.71
CA GLU A 254 -5.58 -6.84 7.93
C GLU A 254 -5.88 -5.60 8.80
N VAL A 255 -5.05 -4.56 8.74
CA VAL A 255 -5.27 -3.29 9.45
C VAL A 255 -6.49 -2.53 8.87
N PHE A 256 -6.84 -2.79 7.61
CA PHE A 256 -7.98 -2.19 6.92
C PHE A 256 -9.26 -3.06 6.97
N ASP A 257 -9.16 -4.30 7.47
CA ASP A 257 -10.27 -5.24 7.63
C ASP A 257 -11.05 -4.94 8.92
N ASP A 258 -12.24 -4.35 8.76
CA ASP A 258 -13.03 -3.81 9.87
C ASP A 258 -13.64 -4.89 10.76
N ASP A 259 -14.07 -6.02 10.18
CA ASP A 259 -14.79 -7.07 10.88
C ASP A 259 -13.93 -8.29 11.23
N LYS A 260 -12.70 -8.36 10.71
CA LYS A 260 -11.81 -9.53 10.83
C LYS A 260 -12.39 -10.80 10.20
N LEU A 261 -13.49 -10.70 9.45
CA LEU A 261 -14.20 -11.82 8.85
C LEU A 261 -13.85 -11.89 7.38
N ILE A 262 -12.91 -12.77 7.05
CA ILE A 262 -12.34 -12.90 5.71
C ILE A 262 -13.00 -14.10 5.01
N PRO A 263 -13.90 -13.92 4.01
CA PRO A 263 -14.32 -15.01 3.15
C PRO A 263 -13.12 -15.52 2.36
N VAL A 264 -12.82 -16.81 2.51
CA VAL A 264 -11.72 -17.47 1.79
C VAL A 264 -12.31 -18.43 0.77
N LEU A 265 -12.06 -18.14 -0.49
CA LEU A 265 -12.58 -18.87 -1.65
C LEU A 265 -11.44 -19.65 -2.31
N GLY A 266 -11.67 -20.90 -2.65
CA GLY A 266 -10.82 -21.69 -3.54
C GLY A 266 -11.48 -21.84 -4.91
N PHE A 267 -10.70 -21.87 -5.98
CA PHE A 267 -11.22 -22.05 -7.34
C PHE A 267 -10.26 -22.86 -8.21
N GLY A 268 -10.79 -23.44 -9.30
CA GLY A 268 -9.97 -24.16 -10.28
C GLY A 268 -9.58 -25.59 -9.88
N ASP A 269 -10.18 -26.14 -8.82
CA ASP A 269 -10.01 -27.54 -8.46
C ASP A 269 -10.89 -28.47 -9.33
N VAL A 270 -10.70 -29.79 -9.18
CA VAL A 270 -11.44 -30.80 -9.97
C VAL A 270 -12.95 -30.74 -9.70
N GLN A 271 -13.36 -30.43 -8.47
CA GLN A 271 -14.75 -30.46 -8.06
C GLN A 271 -15.54 -29.25 -8.58
N THR A 272 -14.95 -28.05 -8.56
CA THR A 272 -15.65 -26.84 -9.06
C THR A 272 -15.39 -26.57 -10.54
N GLY A 273 -14.32 -27.14 -11.11
CA GLY A 273 -13.89 -26.84 -12.47
C GLY A 273 -13.64 -25.35 -12.68
N SER A 274 -13.85 -24.88 -13.92
CA SER A 274 -13.61 -23.48 -14.31
C SER A 274 -14.78 -22.52 -14.08
N THR A 275 -15.90 -23.00 -13.55
CA THR A 275 -17.14 -22.22 -13.42
C THR A 275 -17.59 -21.99 -11.98
N GLY A 276 -16.94 -22.64 -11.01
CA GLY A 276 -17.31 -22.56 -9.61
C GLY A 276 -16.17 -22.14 -8.70
N PHE A 277 -16.52 -22.01 -7.42
CA PHE A 277 -15.60 -21.80 -6.31
C PHE A 277 -16.09 -22.62 -5.11
N PHE A 278 -15.26 -22.80 -4.10
CA PHE A 278 -15.61 -23.41 -2.82
C PHE A 278 -15.09 -22.55 -1.66
N SER A 279 -15.69 -22.65 -0.48
CA SER A 279 -15.18 -21.92 0.70
C SER A 279 -14.19 -22.78 1.48
N LEU A 280 -13.10 -22.19 1.95
CA LEU A 280 -12.18 -22.84 2.90
C LEU A 280 -12.65 -22.70 4.36
N GLY A 281 -13.58 -21.77 4.61
CA GLY A 281 -14.14 -21.54 5.93
C GLY A 281 -15.09 -22.65 6.37
N VAL A 282 -15.20 -22.86 7.68
CA VAL A 282 -16.05 -23.91 8.24
C VAL A 282 -17.52 -23.59 7.99
N ASN A 283 -18.25 -24.51 7.36
CA ASN A 283 -19.67 -24.34 7.01
C ASN A 283 -19.94 -23.08 6.15
N ASN A 284 -19.04 -22.75 5.23
CA ASN A 284 -19.12 -21.55 4.36
C ASN A 284 -19.15 -20.23 5.14
N ARG A 285 -18.61 -20.19 6.36
CA ARG A 285 -18.45 -18.94 7.12
C ARG A 285 -17.10 -18.29 6.83
N PRO A 286 -16.99 -16.95 6.89
CA PRO A 286 -15.70 -16.26 6.85
C PRO A 286 -14.75 -16.75 7.96
N CYS A 287 -13.45 -16.72 7.68
CA CYS A 287 -12.39 -16.99 8.65
C CYS A 287 -12.11 -15.75 9.51
N HIS A 288 -11.79 -15.92 10.78
CA HIS A 288 -11.44 -14.83 11.70
C HIS A 288 -9.93 -14.50 11.60
N GLY A 289 -9.59 -13.55 10.73
CA GLY A 289 -8.22 -13.11 10.48
C GLY A 289 -7.35 -14.16 9.77
N PHE A 290 -6.14 -13.76 9.38
CA PHE A 290 -5.25 -14.58 8.55
C PHE A 290 -4.71 -15.84 9.25
N ASP A 291 -4.68 -15.87 10.58
CA ASP A 291 -4.29 -17.07 11.33
C ASP A 291 -5.24 -18.23 11.07
N GLU A 292 -6.56 -17.96 11.08
CA GLU A 292 -7.56 -18.96 10.74
C GLU A 292 -7.49 -19.31 9.25
N VAL A 293 -7.30 -18.32 8.36
CA VAL A 293 -7.10 -18.57 6.92
C VAL A 293 -5.96 -19.57 6.68
N LEU A 294 -4.81 -19.35 7.32
CA LEU A 294 -3.64 -20.21 7.18
C LEU A 294 -3.88 -21.61 7.78
N ALA A 295 -4.57 -21.70 8.92
CA ALA A 295 -4.92 -22.98 9.52
C ALA A 295 -5.83 -23.79 8.61
N ARG A 296 -6.90 -23.16 8.08
CA ARG A 296 -7.84 -23.78 7.14
C ARG A 296 -7.17 -24.19 5.83
N TYR A 297 -6.28 -23.35 5.30
CA TYR A 297 -5.47 -23.69 4.14
C TYR A 297 -4.65 -24.95 4.38
N LYS A 298 -3.84 -25.00 5.45
CA LYS A 298 -3.01 -26.18 5.78
C LYS A 298 -3.82 -27.48 5.93
N GLU A 299 -5.02 -27.38 6.47
CA GLU A 299 -5.92 -28.52 6.69
C GLU A 299 -6.54 -29.03 5.40
N LEU A 300 -7.06 -28.13 4.56
CA LEU A 300 -7.85 -28.50 3.38
C LEU A 300 -6.99 -28.77 2.14
N THR A 301 -5.91 -28.00 1.94
CA THR A 301 -5.05 -28.10 0.75
C THR A 301 -4.62 -29.53 0.41
N PRO A 302 -4.21 -30.40 1.36
CA PRO A 302 -3.81 -31.77 1.05
C PRO A 302 -4.93 -32.65 0.47
N THR A 303 -6.19 -32.26 0.63
CA THR A 303 -7.37 -33.02 0.17
C THR A 303 -7.92 -32.53 -1.18
N ILE A 304 -7.46 -31.37 -1.65
CA ILE A 304 -7.94 -30.72 -2.86
C ILE A 304 -7.16 -31.24 -4.07
N HIS A 305 -7.89 -31.62 -5.12
CA HIS A 305 -7.29 -32.09 -6.36
C HIS A 305 -7.26 -30.94 -7.38
N LEU A 306 -6.07 -30.59 -7.85
CA LEU A 306 -5.87 -29.44 -8.75
C LEU A 306 -6.38 -29.74 -10.17
N SER A 307 -7.04 -28.77 -10.83
CA SER A 307 -7.63 -28.92 -12.17
C SER A 307 -7.46 -27.68 -13.04
N GLY A 308 -8.02 -27.66 -14.24
CA GLY A 308 -8.05 -26.43 -15.05
C GLY A 308 -9.30 -26.41 -15.91
N PRO A 309 -9.54 -25.32 -16.67
CA PRO A 309 -8.71 -24.11 -16.85
C PRO A 309 -8.79 -23.09 -15.69
N THR A 310 -7.80 -22.20 -15.60
CA THR A 310 -7.78 -21.03 -14.71
C THR A 310 -8.76 -19.97 -15.20
N ASN A 311 -9.74 -19.65 -14.35
CA ASN A 311 -10.77 -18.65 -14.57
C ASN A 311 -11.06 -17.91 -13.26
N PHE A 312 -10.88 -16.58 -13.26
CA PHE A 312 -11.14 -15.76 -12.07
C PHE A 312 -12.59 -15.27 -11.99
N ALA A 313 -13.36 -15.39 -13.09
CA ALA A 313 -14.73 -14.91 -13.15
C ALA A 313 -15.62 -15.43 -12.00
N PRO A 314 -15.58 -16.71 -11.58
CA PRO A 314 -16.42 -17.21 -10.49
C PRO A 314 -16.17 -16.49 -9.16
N VAL A 315 -14.90 -16.25 -8.79
CA VAL A 315 -14.56 -15.59 -7.52
C VAL A 315 -14.79 -14.07 -7.56
N ILE A 316 -14.63 -13.44 -8.72
CA ILE A 316 -14.98 -12.03 -8.93
C ILE A 316 -16.49 -11.84 -8.79
N HIS A 317 -17.30 -12.67 -9.45
CA HIS A 317 -18.77 -12.62 -9.34
C HIS A 317 -19.28 -12.90 -7.92
N GLU A 318 -18.66 -13.85 -7.22
CA GLU A 318 -18.98 -14.09 -5.82
C GLU A 318 -18.64 -12.88 -4.94
N THR A 319 -17.52 -12.21 -5.22
CA THR A 319 -17.15 -10.99 -4.48
C THR A 319 -18.13 -9.86 -4.77
N ILE A 320 -18.60 -9.72 -6.01
CA ILE A 320 -19.70 -8.80 -6.36
C ILE A 320 -20.95 -9.12 -5.53
N ARG A 321 -21.33 -10.40 -5.40
CA ARG A 321 -22.47 -10.82 -4.56
C ARG A 321 -22.27 -10.42 -3.10
N ILE A 322 -21.10 -10.69 -2.53
CA ILE A 322 -20.75 -10.31 -1.14
C ILE A 322 -20.87 -8.79 -0.95
N VAL A 323 -20.35 -8.00 -1.89
CA VAL A 323 -20.41 -6.54 -1.86
C VAL A 323 -21.84 -6.02 -1.99
N GLN A 324 -22.68 -6.65 -2.82
CA GLN A 324 -24.09 -6.31 -2.95
C GLN A 324 -24.88 -6.58 -1.65
N GLU A 325 -24.56 -7.67 -0.96
CA GLU A 325 -25.22 -8.06 0.30
C GLU A 325 -24.80 -7.19 1.48
N THR A 326 -23.50 -6.98 1.63
CA THR A 326 -22.90 -6.19 2.72
C THR A 326 -23.07 -4.68 2.50
N ARG A 327 -23.14 -4.24 1.24
CA ARG A 327 -23.11 -2.83 0.81
C ARG A 327 -21.87 -2.08 1.32
N GLN A 328 -20.79 -2.81 1.54
CA GLN A 328 -19.52 -2.27 2.02
C GLN A 328 -18.45 -2.42 0.93
N TYR A 329 -17.42 -1.60 1.01
CA TYR A 329 -16.27 -1.72 0.13
C TYR A 329 -15.50 -2.99 0.46
N HIS A 330 -15.02 -3.72 -0.55
CA HIS A 330 -14.22 -4.93 -0.34
C HIS A 330 -12.93 -4.89 -1.14
N ILE A 331 -11.87 -5.48 -0.59
CA ILE A 331 -10.65 -5.76 -1.34
C ILE A 331 -10.63 -7.25 -1.66
N LEU A 332 -10.65 -7.58 -2.94
CA LEU A 332 -10.47 -8.95 -3.44
C LEU A 332 -8.98 -9.20 -3.67
N VAL A 333 -8.41 -10.10 -2.89
CA VAL A 333 -7.03 -10.59 -3.08
C VAL A 333 -7.08 -11.94 -3.78
N ILE A 334 -6.69 -12.00 -5.04
CA ILE A 334 -6.56 -13.25 -5.78
C ILE A 334 -5.10 -13.70 -5.76
N VAL A 335 -4.84 -14.85 -5.17
CA VAL A 335 -3.54 -15.49 -5.16
C VAL A 335 -3.51 -16.56 -6.25
N ALA A 336 -2.64 -16.38 -7.25
CA ALA A 336 -2.51 -17.30 -8.39
C ALA A 336 -1.06 -17.39 -8.90
N ASP A 337 -0.75 -18.42 -9.69
CA ASP A 337 0.59 -18.59 -10.28
C ASP A 337 0.84 -17.74 -11.54
N GLY A 338 -0.16 -16.97 -11.98
CA GLY A 338 -0.07 -15.98 -13.06
C GLY A 338 -0.48 -16.48 -14.45
N GLN A 339 -1.00 -17.71 -14.58
CA GLN A 339 -1.53 -18.23 -15.85
C GLN A 339 -3.04 -18.06 -15.91
N VAL A 340 -3.55 -17.16 -16.78
CA VAL A 340 -4.99 -17.04 -17.05
C VAL A 340 -5.31 -17.67 -18.40
N THR A 341 -6.16 -18.69 -18.40
CA THR A 341 -6.57 -19.39 -19.63
C THR A 341 -7.90 -18.87 -20.21
N SER A 342 -8.77 -18.29 -19.38
CA SER A 342 -10.07 -17.74 -19.81
C SER A 342 -10.06 -16.20 -19.73
N GLU A 343 -9.24 -15.57 -20.58
CA GLU A 343 -9.01 -14.11 -20.57
C GLU A 343 -10.31 -13.32 -20.77
N LYS A 344 -11.19 -13.75 -21.69
CA LYS A 344 -12.41 -13.01 -22.02
C LYS A 344 -13.42 -13.00 -20.87
N GLU A 345 -13.70 -14.15 -20.27
CA GLU A 345 -14.63 -14.24 -19.12
C GLU A 345 -14.09 -13.50 -17.90
N THR A 346 -12.77 -13.59 -17.68
CA THR A 346 -12.10 -12.83 -16.62
C THR A 346 -12.21 -11.33 -16.86
N GLN A 347 -11.95 -10.85 -18.10
CA GLN A 347 -12.13 -9.44 -18.46
C GLN A 347 -13.56 -8.96 -18.28
N ASP A 348 -14.55 -9.72 -18.73
CA ASP A 348 -15.97 -9.39 -18.56
C ASP A 348 -16.34 -9.29 -17.07
N ALA A 349 -15.79 -10.16 -16.23
CA ALA A 349 -16.00 -10.12 -14.78
C ALA A 349 -15.33 -8.91 -14.10
N ILE A 350 -14.10 -8.54 -14.49
CA ILE A 350 -13.40 -7.34 -14.02
C ILE A 350 -14.19 -6.07 -14.41
N VAL A 351 -14.68 -6.01 -15.65
CA VAL A 351 -15.54 -4.91 -16.12
C VAL A 351 -16.87 -4.87 -15.36
N ALA A 352 -17.43 -6.03 -14.99
CA ALA A 352 -18.60 -6.06 -14.13
C ALA A 352 -18.28 -5.52 -12.73
N ALA A 353 -17.15 -5.93 -12.13
CA ALA A 353 -16.68 -5.52 -10.81
C ALA A 353 -16.40 -4.02 -10.72
N SER A 354 -15.97 -3.37 -11.82
CA SER A 354 -15.73 -1.92 -11.84
C SER A 354 -16.98 -1.07 -11.59
N ASN A 355 -18.18 -1.65 -11.63
CA ASN A 355 -19.43 -0.98 -11.28
C ASN A 355 -19.76 -1.06 -9.77
N TYR A 356 -18.91 -1.70 -8.98
CA TYR A 356 -19.09 -1.95 -7.56
C TYR A 356 -17.89 -1.43 -6.75
N PRO A 357 -18.06 -1.13 -5.46
CA PRO A 357 -16.98 -0.69 -4.58
C PRO A 357 -16.02 -1.84 -4.23
N ILE A 358 -15.25 -2.30 -5.23
CA ILE A 358 -14.30 -3.43 -5.11
C ILE A 358 -12.94 -3.00 -5.65
N CYS A 359 -11.87 -3.29 -4.89
CA CYS A 359 -10.50 -3.26 -5.41
C CYS A 359 -9.98 -4.68 -5.63
N GLU A 360 -9.54 -4.98 -6.84
CA GLU A 360 -8.97 -6.28 -7.19
C GLU A 360 -7.44 -6.22 -7.17
N LEU A 361 -6.83 -7.08 -6.35
CA LEU A 361 -5.38 -7.22 -6.23
C LEU A 361 -4.96 -8.63 -6.65
N LEU A 362 -4.06 -8.73 -7.63
CA LEU A 362 -3.50 -9.99 -8.10
C LEU A 362 -2.13 -10.23 -7.44
N GLY A 363 -2.03 -11.27 -6.61
CA GLY A 363 -0.80 -11.75 -6.01
C GLY A 363 -0.23 -12.92 -6.82
N HIS A 364 0.98 -12.76 -7.34
CA HIS A 364 1.68 -13.83 -8.08
C HIS A 364 2.46 -14.75 -7.12
N ALA A 365 2.17 -16.06 -7.17
CA ALA A 365 2.80 -17.08 -6.33
C ALA A 365 4.12 -17.66 -6.90
N THR A 366 4.60 -17.17 -8.05
CA THR A 366 5.78 -17.69 -8.74
C THR A 366 7.08 -16.97 -8.36
N SER A 367 8.19 -17.70 -8.32
CA SER A 367 9.54 -17.12 -8.26
C SER A 367 9.89 -16.42 -9.58
N PRO A 368 10.59 -15.27 -9.57
CA PRO A 368 11.37 -14.86 -10.74
C PRO A 368 12.47 -15.87 -11.08
#